data_AF-A0A517TSH9-F1
#
_entry.id   AF-A0A517TSH9-F1
#
_cell.length_a   1.000
_cell.length_b   1.000
_cell.length_c   1.000
_cell.angle_alpha   90.00
_cell.angle_beta   90.00
_cell.angle_gamma   90.00
#
_symmetry.space_group_name_H-M   'P 1'
#
loop_
_entity.id
_entity.type
_entity.pdbx_description
1 polymer ?
#
loop_
_entity_poly.entity_id
_entity_poly.type
_entity_poly.pdbx_seq_one_letter_code
_entity_poly.pdbx_strand_id
1 'polypeptide(L)'
;MFKSFCCTLPTLFVVSLIMIGCSDKSPTPTAEKGHEEAGHEDHAHEHATVGPHGGDIVELGSEEYHAEIVHEGEATVYILDSSAKAPVAIDAADVTINITHDGKAEQFKLVAKPAASDGAGKSSQFSLADKELIADLSEGHAEVQLVVTINGKQYRGTLEHDHEEGAEHAH
;
A
#
# COMPACT_ATOMS: atom_id res chain seq x y z
N MET A 1 -43.20 14.54 -11.19
CA MET A 1 -43.58 13.62 -12.29
C MET A 1 -43.09 12.23 -11.90
N PHE A 2 -44.04 11.32 -11.63
CA PHE A 2 -43.80 9.94 -11.22
C PHE A 2 -43.56 9.02 -12.43
N LYS A 3 -42.66 8.04 -12.28
CA LYS A 3 -42.61 6.69 -12.91
C LYS A 3 -41.27 6.06 -12.50
N SER A 4 -41.17 5.24 -11.44
CA SER A 4 -41.56 3.82 -11.37
C SER A 4 -41.37 3.06 -12.67
N PHE A 5 -40.27 2.32 -12.76
CA PHE A 5 -40.13 1.17 -13.65
C PHE A 5 -39.89 -0.07 -12.79
N CYS A 6 -40.82 -1.01 -12.91
CA CYS A 6 -40.86 -2.33 -12.33
C CYS A 6 -40.31 -3.31 -13.37
N CYS A 7 -39.35 -4.17 -13.02
CA CYS A 7 -39.25 -5.52 -13.60
C CYS A 7 -38.29 -6.42 -12.77
N THR A 8 -38.88 -7.22 -11.91
CA THR A 8 -38.42 -8.53 -11.41
C THR A 8 -38.10 -9.50 -12.58
N LEU A 9 -37.29 -10.57 -12.56
CA LEU A 9 -36.99 -11.65 -11.59
C LEU A 9 -35.79 -12.50 -12.19
N PRO A 10 -35.41 -13.73 -11.73
CA PRO A 10 -34.01 -14.14 -11.45
C PRO A 10 -33.47 -15.26 -12.38
N THR A 11 -32.18 -15.61 -12.28
CA THR A 11 -31.69 -16.89 -12.86
C THR A 11 -30.63 -17.56 -11.97
N LEU A 12 -31.03 -18.70 -11.42
CA LEU A 12 -30.24 -19.77 -10.82
C LEU A 12 -29.83 -20.75 -11.95
N PHE A 13 -28.58 -21.20 -12.02
CA PHE A 13 -28.04 -22.42 -12.71
C PHE A 13 -26.49 -22.28 -12.72
N VAL A 14 -25.60 -23.26 -12.59
CA VAL A 14 -25.64 -24.69 -12.27
C VAL A 14 -24.20 -25.10 -11.90
N VAL A 15 -24.07 -26.07 -11.00
CA VAL A 15 -22.82 -26.72 -10.53
C VAL A 15 -22.14 -27.51 -11.66
N SER A 16 -20.80 -27.46 -11.73
CA SER A 16 -20.03 -28.55 -12.34
C SER A 16 -18.71 -28.80 -11.59
N LEU A 17 -18.59 -30.00 -11.02
CA LEU A 17 -17.32 -30.71 -10.78
C LEU A 17 -16.63 -30.92 -12.16
N ILE A 18 -15.33 -31.18 -12.35
CA ILE A 18 -14.41 -32.16 -11.77
C ILE A 18 -13.01 -31.79 -12.31
N MET A 19 -11.93 -31.93 -11.54
CA MET A 19 -10.64 -32.39 -12.09
C MET A 19 -9.87 -33.20 -11.05
N ILE A 20 -9.59 -34.44 -11.44
CA ILE A 20 -8.77 -35.44 -10.76
C ILE A 20 -7.32 -35.21 -11.20
N GLY A 21 -6.38 -35.18 -10.24
CA GLY A 21 -4.94 -35.24 -10.50
C GLY A 21 -4.24 -36.07 -9.44
N CYS A 22 -3.79 -37.27 -9.82
CA CYS A 22 -2.87 -38.12 -9.06
C CYS A 22 -1.41 -37.77 -9.41
N SER A 23 -0.50 -37.79 -8.43
CA SER A 23 0.59 -38.80 -8.38
C SER A 23 1.54 -38.64 -7.18
N ASP A 24 1.61 -39.74 -6.43
CA ASP A 24 2.79 -40.48 -5.92
C ASP A 24 3.80 -39.95 -4.89
N LYS A 25 4.02 -40.87 -3.91
CA LYS A 25 5.25 -41.28 -3.19
C LYS A 25 5.71 -40.54 -1.92
N SER A 26 5.52 -41.22 -0.78
CA SER A 26 6.37 -41.13 0.42
C SER A 26 7.77 -41.72 0.16
N PRO A 27 8.82 -41.31 0.91
CA PRO A 27 9.11 -41.97 2.21
C PRO A 27 9.64 -41.02 3.31
N THR A 28 9.39 -41.39 4.57
CA THR A 28 10.05 -40.83 5.77
C THR A 28 11.49 -41.35 5.87
N PRO A 29 12.42 -40.57 6.47
CA PRO A 29 13.04 -41.09 7.69
C PRO A 29 13.20 -40.05 8.81
N THR A 30 13.55 -40.61 9.95
CA THR A 30 13.60 -40.11 11.32
C THR A 30 14.58 -38.95 11.57
N ALA A 31 14.33 -38.28 12.71
CA ALA A 31 15.07 -37.20 13.35
C ALA A 31 16.58 -37.41 13.47
N GLU A 32 17.37 -36.33 13.36
CA GLU A 32 18.28 -35.86 14.43
C GLU A 32 18.97 -34.51 14.10
N LYS A 33 19.36 -33.83 15.19
CA LYS A 33 19.90 -32.47 15.33
C LYS A 33 20.87 -31.98 14.24
N GLY A 34 20.62 -30.75 13.79
CA GLY A 34 21.63 -29.83 13.28
C GLY A 34 21.27 -28.42 13.74
N HIS A 35 22.02 -27.90 14.70
CA HIS A 35 22.05 -26.48 15.04
C HIS A 35 22.74 -25.79 13.87
N GLU A 36 21.97 -25.10 13.05
CA GLU A 36 22.49 -24.11 12.11
C GLU A 36 21.86 -22.79 12.55
N GLU A 37 22.68 -21.96 13.18
CA GLU A 37 22.46 -20.53 13.25
C GLU A 37 22.38 -20.04 11.81
N ALA A 38 21.17 -20.04 11.26
CA ALA A 38 20.87 -19.26 10.09
C ALA A 38 21.05 -17.81 10.53
N GLY A 39 22.21 -17.25 10.16
CA GLY A 39 22.50 -15.85 10.35
C GLY A 39 21.26 -15.07 9.96
N HIS A 40 20.82 -14.20 10.87
CA HIS A 40 20.12 -13.00 10.46
C HIS A 40 21.08 -12.29 9.49
N GLU A 41 20.97 -12.62 8.21
CA GLU A 41 21.34 -11.68 7.17
C GLU A 41 20.29 -10.57 7.30
N ASP A 42 20.61 -9.62 8.19
CA ASP A 42 20.13 -8.25 8.08
C ASP A 42 20.62 -7.75 6.71
N HIS A 43 19.86 -8.12 5.69
CA HIS A 43 19.87 -7.40 4.44
C HIS A 43 19.21 -6.06 4.71
N ALA A 44 19.98 -5.16 5.35
CA ALA A 44 19.73 -3.74 5.31
C ALA A 44 19.88 -3.34 3.83
N HIS A 45 18.78 -3.50 3.09
CA HIS A 45 18.64 -2.94 1.77
C HIS A 45 18.47 -1.45 1.99
N GLU A 46 19.47 -0.69 1.55
CA GLU A 46 19.48 0.78 1.61
C GLU A 46 18.42 1.29 0.61
N HIS A 47 17.16 1.34 1.03
CA HIS A 47 16.07 1.92 0.23
C HIS A 47 16.14 3.44 0.33
N ALA A 48 15.74 4.12 -0.74
CA ALA A 48 15.64 5.58 -0.72
C ALA A 48 14.54 5.97 0.27
N THR A 49 14.91 6.69 1.33
CA THR A 49 13.94 7.23 2.31
C THR A 49 13.15 8.42 1.76
N VAL A 50 13.67 9.06 0.69
CA VAL A 50 13.06 10.22 0.04
C VAL A 50 12.78 9.91 -1.42
N GLY A 51 11.56 10.21 -1.85
CA GLY A 51 11.11 10.01 -3.22
C GLY A 51 11.51 11.11 -4.21
N PRO A 52 11.21 10.92 -5.51
CA PRO A 52 11.58 11.85 -6.58
C PRO A 52 10.95 13.24 -6.48
N HIS A 53 9.90 13.42 -5.68
CA HIS A 53 9.23 14.69 -5.43
C HIS A 53 9.61 15.29 -4.05
N GLY A 54 10.54 14.67 -3.32
CA GLY A 54 11.01 15.13 -2.02
C GLY A 54 10.11 14.76 -0.84
N GLY A 55 9.18 13.83 -1.05
CA GLY A 55 8.31 13.28 0.00
C GLY A 55 8.82 11.97 0.56
N ASP A 56 8.07 11.44 1.51
CA ASP A 56 8.41 10.19 2.18
C ASP A 56 7.91 8.97 1.41
N ILE A 57 8.71 7.90 1.40
CA ILE A 57 8.39 6.66 0.70
C ILE A 57 7.53 5.72 1.56
N VAL A 58 6.53 5.11 0.93
CA VAL A 58 5.68 4.06 1.48
C VAL A 58 5.80 2.82 0.60
N GLU A 59 6.29 1.72 1.16
CA GLU A 59 6.38 0.45 0.44
C GLU A 59 5.02 -0.23 0.28
N LEU A 60 4.78 -0.82 -0.89
CA LEU A 60 3.51 -1.49 -1.19
C LEU A 60 3.74 -2.91 -1.74
N GLY A 61 3.35 -3.89 -0.92
CA GLY A 61 3.34 -5.30 -1.33
C GLY A 61 4.74 -5.85 -1.60
N SER A 62 5.65 -5.73 -0.63
CA SER A 62 7.03 -6.21 -0.75
C SER A 62 7.75 -5.61 -1.95
N GLU A 63 7.74 -4.27 -2.02
CA GLU A 63 8.37 -3.47 -3.08
C GLU A 63 7.83 -3.69 -4.50
N GLU A 64 6.69 -4.37 -4.68
CA GLU A 64 6.02 -4.45 -5.98
C GLU A 64 5.74 -3.04 -6.54
N TYR A 65 5.40 -2.11 -5.65
CA TYR A 65 5.22 -0.69 -5.92
C TYR A 65 5.71 0.12 -4.72
N HIS A 66 5.90 1.41 -4.96
CA HIS A 66 6.09 2.39 -3.90
C HIS A 66 5.03 3.47 -4.02
N ALA A 67 4.73 4.15 -2.94
CA ALA A 67 4.07 5.43 -2.96
C ALA A 67 5.01 6.48 -2.38
N GLU A 68 4.84 7.73 -2.79
CA GLU A 68 5.50 8.86 -2.18
C GLU A 68 4.44 9.84 -1.66
N ILE A 69 4.57 10.24 -0.40
CA ILE A 69 3.68 11.22 0.25
C ILE A 69 4.41 12.56 0.35
N VAL A 70 3.90 13.58 -0.33
CA VAL A 70 4.34 14.97 -0.21
C VAL A 70 3.24 15.76 0.49
N HIS A 71 3.57 16.58 1.48
CA HIS A 71 2.57 17.32 2.28
C HIS A 71 2.83 18.83 2.37
N GLU A 72 3.59 19.40 1.44
CA GLU A 72 3.82 20.86 1.36
C GLU A 72 2.63 21.59 0.72
N GLY A 73 1.72 22.10 1.57
CA GLY A 73 0.57 22.91 1.16
C GLY A 73 -0.68 22.13 0.75
N GLU A 74 -0.52 20.95 0.15
CA GLU A 74 -1.54 19.89 0.06
C GLU A 74 -0.90 18.51 0.22
N ALA A 75 -1.66 17.54 0.72
CA ALA A 75 -1.21 16.16 0.75
C ALA A 75 -1.34 15.55 -0.65
N THR A 76 -0.25 15.04 -1.19
CA THR A 76 -0.17 14.41 -2.50
C THR A 76 0.49 13.05 -2.39
N VAL A 77 -0.18 12.02 -2.90
CA VAL A 77 0.34 10.67 -3.06
C VAL A 77 0.69 10.45 -4.53
N TYR A 78 1.94 10.09 -4.79
CA TYR A 78 2.40 9.59 -6.08
C TYR A 78 2.51 8.08 -6.03
N ILE A 79 2.02 7.38 -7.05
CA ILE A 79 2.21 5.93 -7.20
C ILE A 79 3.42 5.70 -8.09
N LEU A 80 4.38 4.93 -7.60
CA LEU A 80 5.68 4.70 -8.21
C LEU A 80 5.92 3.20 -8.48
N ASP A 81 6.87 2.91 -9.35
CA ASP A 81 7.30 1.56 -9.68
C ASP A 81 8.08 0.88 -8.54
N SER A 82 8.50 -0.36 -8.76
CA SER A 82 9.29 -1.15 -7.81
C SER A 82 10.67 -0.56 -7.50
N SER A 83 11.07 0.53 -8.17
CA SER A 83 12.34 1.22 -7.92
C SER A 83 12.16 2.58 -7.25
N ALA A 84 10.93 2.93 -6.88
CA ALA A 84 10.53 4.22 -6.30
C ALA A 84 10.93 5.43 -7.17
N LYS A 85 10.93 5.30 -8.51
CA LYS A 85 11.45 6.35 -9.41
C LYS A 85 10.48 6.78 -10.49
N ALA A 86 9.76 5.84 -11.10
CA ALA A 86 8.90 6.13 -12.24
C ALA A 86 7.42 6.14 -11.83
N PRO A 87 6.60 7.08 -12.33
CA PRO A 87 5.18 7.11 -12.03
C PRO A 87 4.43 5.93 -12.65
N VAL A 88 3.47 5.38 -11.90
CA VAL A 88 2.60 4.29 -12.31
C VAL A 88 1.15 4.76 -12.28
N ALA A 89 0.55 4.94 -13.46
CA ALA A 89 -0.85 5.36 -13.56
C ALA A 89 -1.81 4.20 -13.29
N ILE A 90 -2.73 4.39 -12.34
CA ILE A 90 -3.72 3.38 -11.91
C ILE A 90 -5.14 3.81 -12.24
N ASP A 91 -6.02 2.84 -12.44
CA ASP A 91 -7.47 3.06 -12.64
C ASP A 91 -8.16 3.14 -11.27
N ALA A 92 -8.00 4.29 -10.62
CA ALA A 92 -8.62 4.60 -9.33
C ALA A 92 -9.07 6.07 -9.31
N ALA A 93 -10.25 6.32 -8.75
CA ALA A 93 -10.77 7.67 -8.56
C ALA A 93 -10.19 8.35 -7.31
N ASP A 94 -9.81 7.54 -6.31
CA ASP A 94 -9.25 7.98 -5.05
C ASP A 94 -8.31 6.94 -4.44
N VAL A 95 -7.45 7.41 -3.54
CA VAL A 95 -6.70 6.60 -2.58
C VAL A 95 -7.04 7.05 -1.16
N THR A 96 -6.78 6.21 -0.18
CA THR A 96 -7.12 6.50 1.22
C THR A 96 -5.87 6.57 2.08
N ILE A 97 -5.74 7.62 2.88
CA ILE A 97 -4.80 7.69 4.00
C ILE A 97 -5.60 7.53 5.29
N ASN A 98 -5.18 6.59 6.15
CA ASN A 98 -5.68 6.48 7.52
C ASN A 98 -4.59 6.99 8.46
N ILE A 99 -4.98 7.82 9.42
CA ILE A 99 -4.09 8.37 10.43
C ILE A 99 -4.61 7.96 11.80
N THR A 100 -3.72 7.46 12.66
CA THR A 100 -4.01 7.28 14.08
C THR A 100 -3.14 8.21 14.91
N HIS A 101 -3.77 9.14 15.65
CA HIS A 101 -3.10 10.06 16.57
C HIS A 101 -3.88 10.06 17.90
N ASP A 102 -3.17 9.93 19.03
CA ASP A 102 -3.78 9.88 20.37
C ASP A 102 -4.86 8.79 20.52
N GLY A 103 -4.70 7.67 19.80
CA GLY A 103 -5.65 6.56 19.78
C GLY A 103 -6.96 6.86 19.04
N LYS A 104 -7.06 7.98 18.32
CA LYS A 104 -8.17 8.30 17.43
C LYS A 104 -7.74 8.03 15.99
N ALA A 105 -8.59 7.31 15.27
CA ALA A 105 -8.37 6.99 13.86
C ALA A 105 -9.23 7.91 12.98
N GLU A 106 -8.59 8.47 11.95
CA GLU A 106 -9.19 9.35 10.96
C GLU A 106 -8.87 8.84 9.56
N GLN A 107 -9.79 9.10 8.61
CA GLN A 107 -9.68 8.60 7.25
C GLN A 107 -9.86 9.74 6.25
N PHE A 108 -8.88 9.90 5.37
CA PHE A 108 -8.84 10.92 4.34
C PHE A 108 -8.83 10.28 2.96
N LYS A 109 -9.64 10.81 2.03
CA LYS A 109 -9.69 10.36 0.64
C LYS A 109 -9.03 11.39 -0.27
N LEU A 110 -7.94 10.99 -0.91
CA LEU A 110 -7.20 11.81 -1.86
C LEU A 110 -7.71 11.51 -3.26
N VAL A 111 -8.13 12.54 -3.98
CA VAL A 111 -8.78 12.40 -5.29
C VAL A 111 -7.73 12.39 -6.40
N ALA A 112 -7.96 11.59 -7.44
CA ALA A 112 -7.12 11.52 -8.63
C ALA A 112 -6.86 12.91 -9.25
N LYS A 113 -5.58 13.22 -9.50
CA LYS A 113 -5.11 14.35 -10.29
C LYS A 113 -4.20 13.84 -11.42
N PRO A 114 -4.76 13.40 -12.56
CA PRO A 114 -3.96 12.81 -13.63
C PRO A 114 -2.87 13.75 -14.14
N ALA A 115 -1.65 13.24 -14.23
CA ALA A 115 -0.55 13.90 -14.93
C ALA A 115 -0.73 13.82 -16.45
N ALA A 116 -0.04 14.67 -17.20
CA ALA A 116 -0.11 14.67 -18.67
C ALA A 116 0.38 13.35 -19.30
N SER A 117 1.23 12.60 -18.60
CA SER A 117 1.70 11.27 -18.99
C SER A 117 0.71 10.16 -18.68
N ASP A 118 -0.33 10.43 -17.89
CA ASP A 118 -1.28 9.41 -17.48
C ASP A 118 -2.24 9.10 -18.63
N GLY A 119 -2.45 7.81 -18.88
CA GLY A 119 -3.45 7.36 -19.85
C GLY A 119 -4.86 7.80 -19.45
N ALA A 120 -5.77 7.91 -20.43
CA ALA A 120 -7.14 8.31 -20.18
C ALA A 120 -7.82 7.42 -19.12
N GLY A 121 -8.45 8.05 -18.12
CA GLY A 121 -9.13 7.37 -17.02
C GLY A 121 -8.21 6.84 -15.91
N LYS A 122 -6.91 7.10 -15.99
CA LYS A 122 -5.93 6.71 -14.96
C LYS A 122 -5.28 7.93 -14.32
N SER A 123 -4.70 7.71 -13.15
CA SER A 123 -3.91 8.72 -12.43
C SER A 123 -2.72 8.06 -11.75
N SER A 124 -1.55 8.71 -11.82
CA SER A 124 -0.38 8.38 -11.01
C SER A 124 -0.26 9.27 -9.77
N GLN A 125 -1.07 10.33 -9.68
CA GLN A 125 -1.04 11.31 -8.60
C GLN A 125 -2.44 11.49 -7.98
N PHE A 126 -2.50 11.63 -6.67
CA PHE A 126 -3.74 11.80 -5.90
C PHE A 126 -3.51 12.86 -4.84
N SER A 127 -4.48 13.72 -4.57
CA SER A 127 -4.26 14.80 -3.60
C SER A 127 -5.50 15.18 -2.81
N LEU A 128 -5.25 15.79 -1.64
CA LEU A 128 -6.25 16.42 -0.81
C LEU A 128 -5.65 17.66 -0.13
N ALA A 129 -6.30 18.81 -0.33
CA ALA A 129 -5.99 20.04 0.40
C ALA A 129 -6.80 20.08 1.70
N ASP A 130 -6.39 19.28 2.69
CA ASP A 130 -7.00 19.23 4.02
C ASP A 130 -5.97 19.61 5.09
N LYS A 131 -6.31 20.58 5.94
CA LYS A 131 -5.38 21.16 6.91
C LYS A 131 -5.06 20.22 8.07
N GLU A 132 -6.01 19.38 8.46
CA GLU A 132 -5.85 18.42 9.55
C GLU A 132 -4.89 17.32 9.10
N LEU A 133 -5.16 16.73 7.93
CA LEU A 133 -4.25 15.77 7.29
C LEU A 133 -2.81 16.32 7.16
N ILE A 134 -2.65 17.55 6.66
CA ILE A 134 -1.32 18.16 6.50
C ILE A 134 -0.62 18.35 7.85
N ALA A 135 -1.37 18.74 8.89
CA ALA A 135 -0.82 18.93 10.22
C ALA A 135 -0.34 17.58 10.80
N ASP A 136 -1.17 16.54 10.76
CA ASP A 136 -0.82 15.22 11.28
C ASP A 136 0.40 14.61 10.55
N LEU A 137 0.47 14.76 9.23
CA LEU A 137 1.64 14.33 8.44
C LEU A 137 2.92 15.10 8.83
N SER A 138 2.80 16.38 9.21
CA SER A 138 3.95 17.22 9.55
C SER A 138 4.45 17.01 10.99
N GLU A 139 3.58 16.59 11.91
CA GLU A 139 3.93 16.35 13.31
C GLU A 139 4.77 15.07 13.49
N GLY A 140 4.65 14.10 12.57
CA GLY A 140 5.49 12.90 12.54
C GLY A 140 5.24 11.90 13.68
N HIS A 141 4.23 12.13 14.52
CA HIS A 141 3.90 11.26 15.67
C HIS A 141 2.69 10.36 15.43
N ALA A 142 1.98 10.57 14.31
CA ALA A 142 0.82 9.77 13.97
C ALA A 142 1.22 8.51 13.21
N GLU A 143 0.49 7.41 13.45
CA GLU A 143 0.61 6.21 12.62
C GLU A 143 -0.12 6.45 11.30
N VAL A 144 0.59 6.44 10.18
CA VAL A 144 0.01 6.74 8.86
C VAL A 144 0.00 5.47 8.02
N GLN A 145 -1.18 5.08 7.51
CA GLN A 145 -1.36 3.94 6.61
C GLN A 145 -2.02 4.38 5.30
N LEU A 146 -1.34 4.14 4.19
CA LEU A 146 -1.88 4.28 2.84
C LEU A 146 -2.63 3.01 2.43
N VAL A 147 -3.79 3.18 1.79
CA VAL A 147 -4.55 2.11 1.14
C VAL A 147 -4.81 2.50 -0.31
N VAL A 148 -4.37 1.64 -1.23
CA VAL A 148 -4.48 1.85 -2.67
C VAL A 148 -4.90 0.56 -3.37
N THR A 149 -5.64 0.67 -4.48
CA THR A 149 -5.97 -0.47 -5.33
C THR A 149 -5.27 -0.32 -6.67
N ILE A 150 -4.40 -1.28 -7.01
CA ILE A 150 -3.62 -1.29 -8.25
C ILE A 150 -4.00 -2.56 -9.00
N ASN A 151 -4.50 -2.42 -10.23
CA ASN A 151 -4.94 -3.54 -11.08
C ASN A 151 -5.91 -4.51 -10.38
N GLY A 152 -6.80 -3.99 -9.53
CA GLY A 152 -7.79 -4.78 -8.78
C GLY A 152 -7.24 -5.49 -7.52
N LYS A 153 -5.94 -5.39 -7.22
CA LYS A 153 -5.35 -5.84 -5.95
C LYS A 153 -5.22 -4.66 -5.00
N GLN A 154 -5.66 -4.84 -3.75
CA GLN A 154 -5.51 -3.84 -2.70
C GLN A 154 -4.15 -4.00 -2.03
N TYR A 155 -3.46 -2.88 -1.86
CA TYR A 155 -2.21 -2.75 -1.15
C TYR A 155 -2.39 -1.86 0.07
N ARG A 156 -1.59 -2.13 1.10
CA ARG A 156 -1.46 -1.29 2.28
C ARG A 156 0.02 -1.07 2.52
N GLY A 157 0.39 0.16 2.84
CA GLY A 157 1.73 0.53 3.25
C GLY A 157 1.65 1.46 4.43
N THR A 158 2.59 1.33 5.35
CA THR A 158 2.74 2.23 6.50
C THR A 158 3.84 3.22 6.16
N LEU A 159 3.66 4.47 6.56
CA LEU A 159 4.74 5.45 6.54
C LEU A 159 5.63 5.19 7.76
N GLU A 160 6.86 4.76 7.53
CA GLU A 160 7.82 4.53 8.60
C GLU A 160 8.57 5.83 8.89
N HIS A 161 8.58 6.23 10.17
CA HIS A 161 9.48 7.27 10.64
C HIS A 161 10.61 6.57 11.38
N ASP A 162 11.85 6.74 10.92
CA ASP A 162 13.03 6.19 11.58
C ASP A 162 13.09 6.72 13.02
N HIS A 163 12.71 5.86 13.97
CA HIS A 163 13.07 6.05 15.36
C HIS A 163 14.52 5.59 15.50
N GLU A 164 15.47 6.53 15.44
CA GLU A 164 16.81 6.27 15.97
C GLU A 164 16.65 5.98 17.48
N GLU A 165 16.46 4.71 17.83
CA GLU A 165 16.68 4.24 19.19
C GLU A 165 18.18 4.38 19.46
N GLY A 166 18.54 5.50 20.07
CA GLY A 166 19.85 5.70 20.68
C GLY A 166 20.06 4.64 21.75
N ALA A 167 20.59 3.48 21.36
CA ALA A 167 21.06 2.46 22.26
C ALA A 167 22.19 3.06 23.11
N GLU A 168 21.83 3.44 24.32
CA GLU A 168 22.72 3.78 25.41
C GLU A 168 23.68 2.61 25.69
N HIS A 169 24.86 2.65 25.06
CA HIS A 169 25.97 1.77 25.42
C HIS A 169 26.46 2.16 26.83
N ALA A 170 25.91 1.51 27.84
CA ALA A 170 26.43 1.55 29.20
C ALA A 170 27.86 0.96 29.23
N HIS A 171 28.83 1.79 29.63
CA HIS A 171 30.22 1.42 29.92
C HIS A 171 30.38 0.95 31.37
#